data_AF-A0A524R1I6-F1
#
_entry.id   AF-A0A524R1I6-F1
#
_cell.length_a   1.000
_cell.length_b   1.000
_cell.length_c   1.000
_cell.angle_alpha   90.00
_cell.angle_beta   90.00
_cell.angle_gamma   90.00
#
_symmetry.space_group_name_H-M   'P 1'
#
loop_
_entity.id
_entity.type
_entity.pdbx_description
1 polymer ?
#
loop_
_entity_poly.entity_id
_entity_poly.type
_entity_poly.pdbx_seq_one_letter_code
_entity_poly.pdbx_strand_id
1 'polypeptide(L)'
;MQTLIQVLCRRGRSLREAIADDGRLSRYGLEVVQELKAGRSPGWMKLKSVHRDHRGAINVEWDPPMQTLRCRVVTKGRGRPGEITAEFLHYLLAIHHRRIESVLIRPG
;
A
#
# COMPACT_ATOMS: atom_id res chain seq x y z
N MET A 1 -15.27 6.43 -4.72
CA MET A 1 -14.88 5.16 -5.36
C MET A 1 -13.91 4.44 -4.45
N GLN A 2 -13.98 3.11 -4.37
CA GLN A 2 -13.06 2.33 -3.55
C GLN A 2 -12.47 1.17 -4.36
N THR A 3 -11.15 1.15 -4.49
CA THR A 3 -10.43 0.02 -5.09
C THR A 3 -9.75 -0.77 -3.98
N LEU A 4 -9.93 -2.09 -4.01
CA LEU A 4 -9.21 -2.99 -3.11
C LEU A 4 -8.03 -3.62 -3.83
N ILE A 5 -6.90 -3.67 -3.14
CA ILE A 5 -5.70 -4.38 -3.59
C ILE A 5 -5.32 -5.36 -2.50
N GLN A 6 -5.17 -6.64 -2.85
CA GLN A 6 -4.65 -7.66 -1.95
C GLN A 6 -3.35 -8.18 -2.53
N VAL A 7 -2.30 -8.19 -1.70
CA VAL A 7 -0.97 -8.66 -2.09
C VAL A 7 -0.65 -9.87 -1.24
N LEU A 8 -0.72 -11.06 -1.83
CA LEU A 8 -0.27 -12.28 -1.17
C LEU A 8 1.25 -12.32 -1.22
N CYS A 9 1.87 -12.60 -0.06
CA CYS A 9 3.31 -12.61 0.08
C CYS A 9 3.82 -13.97 0.56
N ARG A 10 5.05 -14.30 0.17
CA ARG A 10 5.83 -15.37 0.80
C ARG A 10 5.96 -15.10 2.30
N ARG A 11 5.95 -16.19 3.08
CA ARG A 11 6.17 -16.17 4.53
C ARG A 11 7.37 -15.31 4.91
N GLY A 12 7.17 -14.43 5.89
CA GLY A 12 8.25 -13.62 6.45
C GLY A 12 7.75 -12.48 7.32
N ARG A 13 8.63 -11.49 7.52
CA ARG A 13 8.32 -10.26 8.26
C ARG A 13 7.23 -9.45 7.53
N SER A 14 6.55 -8.60 8.30
CA SER A 14 5.49 -7.70 7.85
C SER A 14 5.93 -6.90 6.63
N LEU A 15 5.22 -7.05 5.51
CA LEU A 15 5.48 -6.23 4.34
C LEU A 15 5.09 -4.76 4.62
N ARG A 16 4.06 -4.51 5.44
CA ARG A 16 3.67 -3.15 5.84
C ARG A 16 4.82 -2.42 6.54
N GLU A 17 5.50 -3.06 7.48
CA GLU A 17 6.65 -2.47 8.19
C GLU A 17 7.80 -2.22 7.22
N ALA A 18 8.10 -3.19 6.35
CA ALA A 18 9.12 -3.02 5.32
C ALA A 18 8.83 -1.84 4.38
N ILE A 19 7.57 -1.51 4.12
CA ILE A 19 7.18 -0.33 3.33
C ILE A 19 7.31 0.95 4.17
N ALA A 20 6.86 0.94 5.43
CA ALA A 20 6.89 2.09 6.31
C ALA A 20 8.32 2.59 6.57
N ASP A 21 9.28 1.66 6.66
CA ASP A 21 10.69 1.96 6.93
C ASP A 21 11.53 2.12 5.64
N ASP A 22 10.90 2.10 4.44
CA ASP A 22 11.63 2.21 3.17
C ASP A 22 11.83 3.66 2.72
N GLY A 23 13.05 4.18 2.87
CA GLY A 23 13.43 5.51 2.40
C GLY A 23 13.33 5.73 0.88
N ARG A 24 13.08 4.69 0.07
CA ARG A 24 12.86 4.82 -1.37
C ARG A 24 11.40 5.11 -1.73
N LEU A 25 10.46 5.00 -0.80
CA LEU A 25 9.02 5.16 -1.07
C LEU A 25 8.70 6.49 -1.79
N SER A 26 9.34 7.57 -1.37
CA SER A 26 9.18 8.90 -1.98
C SER A 26 9.66 8.99 -3.42
N ARG A 27 10.63 8.15 -3.84
CA ARG A 27 11.10 8.08 -5.24
C ARG A 27 10.03 7.50 -6.18
N TYR A 28 9.05 6.80 -5.62
CA TYR A 28 7.88 6.27 -6.33
C TYR A 28 6.64 7.14 -6.17
N GLY A 29 6.82 8.37 -5.69
CA GLY A 29 5.74 9.34 -5.55
C GLY A 29 4.82 9.08 -4.36
N LEU A 30 5.23 8.26 -3.38
CA LEU A 30 4.41 7.91 -2.23
C LEU A 30 5.03 8.39 -0.91
N GLU A 31 4.17 8.73 0.04
CA GLU A 31 4.58 9.08 1.40
C GLU A 31 3.66 8.43 2.45
N VAL A 32 4.24 8.04 3.58
CA VAL A 32 3.49 7.64 4.77
C VAL A 32 3.01 8.90 5.46
N VAL A 33 1.69 9.09 5.54
CA VAL A 33 1.10 10.29 6.18
C VAL A 33 0.54 10.00 7.57
N GLN A 34 0.32 8.73 7.89
CA GLN A 34 -0.20 8.32 9.18
C GLN A 34 0.10 6.83 9.38
N GLU A 35 0.51 6.44 10.59
CA GLU A 35 0.68 5.04 10.95
C GLU A 35 0.38 4.84 12.44
N LEU A 36 -0.11 3.66 12.79
CA LEU A 36 -0.19 3.23 14.18
C LEU A 36 1.08 2.44 14.52
N LYS A 37 1.94 3.01 15.36
CA LYS A 37 3.08 2.33 15.98
C LYS A 37 2.78 2.01 17.44
N ALA A 38 2.32 0.79 17.73
CA ALA A 38 2.36 0.23 19.09
C ALA A 38 2.26 -1.31 19.13
N GLY A 39 3.30 -1.95 19.68
CA GLY A 39 3.16 -3.05 20.64
C GLY A 39 2.90 -4.48 20.18
N ARG A 40 2.07 -4.74 19.15
CA ARG A 40 1.87 -6.04 18.44
C ARG A 40 0.74 -5.94 17.41
N SER A 41 0.84 -6.74 16.35
CA SER A 41 0.02 -6.80 15.12
C SER A 41 -1.52 -6.83 15.30
N PRO A 42 -2.33 -6.34 14.33
CA PRO A 42 -1.93 -5.71 13.07
C PRO A 42 -2.04 -4.18 13.11
N GLY A 43 -0.88 -3.52 13.01
CA GLY A 43 -0.84 -2.08 12.77
C GLY A 43 -1.33 -1.73 11.36
N TRP A 44 -1.77 -0.49 11.19
CA TRP A 44 -2.19 0.07 9.91
C TRP A 44 -1.29 1.26 9.55
N MET A 45 -1.19 1.55 8.26
CA MET A 45 -0.59 2.79 7.76
C MET A 45 -1.42 3.38 6.64
N LYS A 46 -1.22 4.67 6.37
CA LYS A 46 -1.87 5.41 5.31
C LYS A 46 -0.82 6.02 4.42
N LEU A 47 -0.93 5.73 3.13
CA LEU A 47 -0.11 6.32 2.07
C LEU A 47 -0.90 7.38 1.32
N LYS A 48 -0.19 8.39 0.82
CA LYS A 48 -0.68 9.33 -0.20
C LYS A 48 0.34 9.48 -1.30
N SER A 49 -0.14 9.94 -2.45
CA SER A 49 0.75 10.45 -3.49
C SER A 49 1.32 11.80 -3.06
N VAL A 50 2.59 12.03 -3.38
CA VAL A 50 3.24 13.35 -3.26
C VAL A 50 2.78 14.31 -4.36
N HIS A 51 2.23 13.78 -5.46
CA HIS A 51 1.71 14.56 -6.57
C HIS A 51 0.31 15.10 -6.23
N ARG A 52 0.16 16.42 -6.23
CA ARG A 52 -1.09 17.10 -5.81
C ARG A 52 -2.32 16.72 -6.65
N ASP A 53 -2.10 16.32 -7.90
CA ASP A 53 -3.18 15.94 -8.82
C ASP A 53 -3.63 14.49 -8.63
N HIS A 54 -2.78 13.64 -8.04
CA HIS A 54 -3.07 12.22 -7.78
C HIS A 54 -3.84 12.07 -6.46
N ARG A 55 -5.08 12.58 -6.46
CA ARG A 55 -5.90 12.67 -5.25
C ARG A 55 -6.39 11.30 -4.80
N GLY A 56 -5.89 10.83 -3.67
CA GLY A 56 -6.36 9.63 -3.00
C GLY A 56 -5.59 9.33 -1.73
N ALA A 57 -5.96 8.25 -1.06
CA ALA A 57 -5.16 7.65 0.00
C ALA A 57 -5.25 6.13 -0.08
N ILE A 58 -4.17 5.45 0.28
CA ILE A 58 -4.14 3.99 0.43
C ILE A 58 -4.07 3.67 1.90
N ASN A 59 -5.10 3.02 2.44
CA ASN A 59 -5.04 2.45 3.77
C ASN A 59 -4.45 1.04 3.63
N VAL A 60 -3.40 0.74 4.38
CA VAL A 60 -2.60 -0.47 4.25
C VAL A 60 -2.54 -1.18 5.60
N GLU A 61 -2.90 -2.45 5.58
CA GLU A 61 -2.92 -3.34 6.74
C GLU A 61 -2.17 -4.64 6.39
N TRP A 62 -1.55 -5.23 7.41
CA TRP A 62 -0.88 -6.53 7.28
C TRP A 62 -1.68 -7.60 8.01
N ASP A 63 -1.95 -8.71 7.33
CA ASP A 63 -2.49 -9.93 7.93
C ASP A 63 -1.35 -10.96 8.06
N PRO A 64 -0.76 -11.17 9.26
CA PRO A 64 0.31 -12.14 9.45
C PRO A 64 -0.12 -13.59 9.22
N PRO A 65 -1.27 -14.07 9.73
CA PRO A 65 -1.74 -15.43 9.44
C PRO A 65 -1.83 -15.73 7.94
N MET A 66 -2.36 -14.80 7.15
CA MET A 66 -2.54 -14.97 5.70
C MET A 66 -1.35 -14.46 4.88
N GLN A 67 -0.31 -13.91 5.51
CA GLN A 67 0.81 -13.23 4.84
C GLN A 67 0.36 -12.26 3.74
N THR A 68 -0.70 -11.50 4.02
CA THR A 68 -1.38 -10.68 3.00
C THR A 68 -1.35 -9.21 3.38
N LEU A 69 -0.93 -8.37 2.43
CA LEU A 69 -1.09 -6.93 2.52
C LEU A 69 -2.49 -6.57 2.00
N ARG A 70 -3.36 -6.07 2.89
CA ARG A 70 -4.70 -5.59 2.53
C ARG A 70 -4.64 -4.08 2.32
N CYS A 71 -4.98 -3.64 1.12
CA CYS A 71 -4.91 -2.24 0.76
C CYS A 71 -6.26 -1.75 0.25
N ARG A 72 -6.64 -0.55 0.70
CA ARG A 72 -7.87 0.11 0.28
C ARG A 72 -7.55 1.51 -0.22
N VAL A 73 -7.65 1.67 -1.54
CA VAL A 73 -7.51 2.95 -2.22
C VAL A 73 -8.84 3.68 -2.13
N VAL A 74 -8.79 4.90 -1.60
CA VAL A 74 -9.96 5.75 -1.42
C VAL A 74 -9.72 7.08 -2.11
N THR A 75 -10.62 7.45 -3.00
CA THR A 75 -10.64 8.78 -3.64
C THR A 75 -11.93 9.53 -3.30
N LYS A 76 -11.87 10.86 -3.30
CA LYS A 76 -13.02 11.76 -3.10
C LYS A 76 -13.30 12.54 -4.38
N GLY A 77 -14.58 12.81 -4.66
CA GLY A 77 -15.01 13.62 -5.80
C GLY A 77 -14.50 13.06 -7.13
N ARG A 78 -13.83 13.90 -7.93
CA ARG A 78 -13.26 13.54 -9.24
C ARG A 78 -11.90 12.82 -9.17
N GLY A 79 -11.44 12.42 -7.98
CA GLY A 79 -10.15 11.74 -7.82
C GLY A 79 -10.12 10.38 -8.51
N ARG A 80 -9.09 10.17 -9.34
CA ARG A 80 -8.91 8.94 -10.13
C ARG A 80 -8.06 7.94 -9.34
N PRO A 81 -8.60 6.79 -8.91
CA PRO A 81 -7.83 5.83 -8.11
C PRO A 81 -6.68 5.19 -8.90
N GLY A 82 -6.73 5.22 -10.24
CA GLY A 82 -5.73 4.59 -11.10
C GLY A 82 -4.31 5.13 -10.92
N GLU A 83 -4.15 6.44 -10.74
CA GLU A 83 -2.84 7.10 -10.65
C GLU A 83 -2.08 6.64 -9.39
N ILE A 84 -2.68 6.82 -8.21
CA ILE A 84 -2.09 6.37 -6.94
C ILE A 84 -1.97 4.83 -6.86
N THR A 85 -2.86 4.09 -7.53
CA THR A 85 -2.75 2.64 -7.64
C THR A 85 -1.53 2.24 -8.48
N ALA A 86 -1.28 2.92 -9.59
CA ALA A 86 -0.14 2.65 -10.45
C ALA A 86 1.19 2.96 -9.75
N GLU A 87 1.29 4.08 -9.03
CA GLU A 87 2.46 4.41 -8.18
C GLU A 87 2.75 3.30 -7.17
N PHE A 88 1.71 2.84 -6.48
CA PHE A 88 1.83 1.82 -5.45
C PHE A 88 2.23 0.45 -6.01
N LEU A 89 1.62 0.03 -7.12
CA LEU A 89 1.98 -1.22 -7.77
C LEU A 89 3.39 -1.17 -8.35
N HIS A 90 3.79 -0.04 -8.96
CA HIS A 90 5.13 0.14 -9.46
C HIS A 90 6.15 0.03 -8.32
N TYR A 91 5.92 0.70 -7.20
CA TYR A 91 6.77 0.59 -6.01
C TYR A 91 6.87 -0.87 -5.50
N LEU A 92 5.72 -1.53 -5.30
CA LEU A 92 5.67 -2.89 -4.79
C LEU A 92 6.43 -3.88 -5.69
N LEU A 93 6.24 -3.79 -7.00
CA LEU A 93 6.88 -4.69 -7.95
C LEU A 93 8.38 -4.35 -8.12
N ALA A 94 8.75 -3.07 -8.15
CA ALA A 94 10.15 -2.69 -8.29
C ALA A 94 10.98 -3.11 -7.06
N ILE A 95 10.44 -2.92 -5.86
CA ILE A 95 11.20 -3.07 -4.62
C ILE A 95 10.98 -4.43 -3.94
N HIS A 96 9.75 -4.94 -3.97
CA HIS A 96 9.34 -6.09 -3.17
C HIS A 96 8.94 -7.32 -3.99
N HIS A 97 9.17 -7.37 -5.32
CA HIS A 97 8.75 -8.50 -6.18
C HIS A 97 9.13 -9.87 -5.65
N ARG A 98 10.31 -10.03 -5.01
CA ARG A 98 10.75 -11.33 -4.47
C ARG A 98 9.89 -11.83 -3.31
N ARG A 99 9.15 -10.95 -2.64
CA ARG A 99 8.22 -11.28 -1.57
C ARG A 99 6.80 -11.50 -2.07
N ILE A 100 6.44 -10.97 -3.24
CA ILE A 100 5.07 -10.98 -3.77
C ILE A 100 4.83 -12.28 -4.54
N GLU A 101 3.75 -12.99 -4.19
CA GLU A 101 3.28 -14.17 -4.93
C GLU A 101 2.17 -13.80 -5.91
N SER A 102 1.24 -12.94 -5.47
CA SER A 102 0.17 -12.45 -6.32
C SER A 102 -0.32 -11.08 -5.89
N VAL A 103 -0.89 -10.36 -6.85
CA VAL A 103 -1.62 -9.12 -6.62
C VAL A 103 -3.01 -9.26 -7.21
N LEU A 104 -4.03 -9.14 -6.37
CA LEU A 104 -5.43 -9.09 -6.78
C LEU A 104 -5.92 -7.65 -6.67
N ILE A 105 -6.53 -7.13 -7.73
CA ILE A 105 -7.12 -5.80 -7.76
C ILE A 105 -8.61 -5.96 -8.02
N ARG A 106 -9.42 -5.38 -7.13
CA ARG A 106 -10.87 -5.27 -7.30
C ARG A 106 -11.26 -3.80 -7.41
N PRO A 107 -11.49 -3.28 -8.63
CA PRO A 107 -12.11 -1.99 -8.82
C PRO A 107 -13.50 -1.95 -8.15
N GLY A 108 -13.95 -0.74 -7.80
CA GLY A 108 -15.26 -0.47 -7.23
C GLY A 108 -15.60 0.99 -7.46
#